data_AF-A0A2N2MQH4-F1
#
_entry.id   AF-A0A2N2MQH4-F1
#
_cell.length_a   1.000
_cell.length_b   1.000
_cell.length_c   1.000
_cell.angle_alpha   90.00
_cell.angle_beta   90.00
_cell.angle_gamma   90.00
#
_symmetry.space_group_name_H-M   'P 1'
#
loop_
_entity.id
_entity.type
_entity.pdbx_description
1 polymer ?
#
loop_
_entity_poly.entity_id
_entity_poly.type
_entity_poly.pdbx_seq_one_letter_code
_entity_poly.pdbx_strand_id
1 'polypeptide(L)'
;MIYQTLSCRIWGRTGFYQSSGAFGFRDQLQDVLALMSIDPAITRSQILNAAKHQFEEGDVMHWWHPPSGRGVRTRFSDDLMWLPYVTALYIENTGDLQILEENIPFCRAPLLSDGEDERYGEYPQTEQSFSLLDHCQRAIERGSTYGAHGLPLMGTGDWNDGMNRVGEKGHGESVWLAWFLSDVLNRFGALSDQIGDLENAHRYFARAKKYAKAIELSAWDGEWYQRAYYDGGETLGSSRDAECQIDAIAQSWSVLSGVGNANRSRQAMQAVYDRLVKPQDRLLLLFTPPFNKTNLDPGYIKGYIPGTRENGGQYTHAATWTAWAFARMGDGQRAGQLFDLLNPIYQADTFNKASVYRVEPYVICADIYSQDPFIRRGGWTWYTGSSGWMYRLGMEGILGFRKVGNTLVMDPVIPPEWDGFEIKYKYGKTLYLIQINNPTHVARGVQRIELDGQPLDGFSIPLTDDGLEHQVIVSMGNRIR
;
A
#
# COMPACT_ATOMS: atom_id res chain seq x y z
N MET A 1 -11.21 -12.81 -1.71
CA MET A 1 -10.52 -11.52 -1.45
C MET A 1 -11.52 -10.37 -1.32
N ILE A 2 -12.20 -9.89 -2.38
CA ILE A 2 -13.20 -8.80 -2.25
C ILE A 2 -14.28 -9.06 -1.21
N TYR A 3 -14.82 -10.29 -1.16
CA TYR A 3 -15.78 -10.67 -0.13
C TYR A 3 -15.25 -10.44 1.29
N GLN A 4 -13.99 -10.80 1.56
CA GLN A 4 -13.34 -10.58 2.85
C GLN A 4 -13.19 -9.07 3.12
N THR A 5 -12.70 -8.29 2.15
CA THR A 5 -12.57 -6.83 2.29
C THR A 5 -13.91 -6.17 2.60
N LEU A 6 -14.96 -6.44 1.83
CA LEU A 6 -16.28 -5.83 2.06
C LEU A 6 -16.90 -6.24 3.40
N SER A 7 -17.05 -7.55 3.62
CA SER A 7 -17.78 -8.06 4.78
C SER A 7 -17.08 -7.76 6.10
N CYS A 8 -15.76 -7.97 6.17
CA CYS A 8 -15.01 -7.88 7.40
C CYS A 8 -14.38 -6.50 7.63
N ARG A 9 -13.89 -5.83 6.58
CA ARG A 9 -13.15 -4.55 6.74
C ARG A 9 -14.02 -3.32 6.60
N ILE A 10 -14.94 -3.32 5.63
CA ILE A 10 -15.80 -2.17 5.36
C ILE A 10 -17.07 -2.21 6.22
N TRP A 11 -17.86 -3.30 6.15
CA TRP A 11 -19.16 -3.37 6.82
C TRP A 11 -19.05 -3.78 8.28
N GLY A 12 -18.43 -4.93 8.56
CA GLY A 12 -18.35 -5.49 9.90
C GLY A 12 -17.29 -4.86 10.79
N ARG A 13 -16.15 -4.41 10.21
CA ARG A 13 -14.94 -3.97 10.93
C ARG A 13 -14.52 -4.94 12.04
N THR A 14 -14.68 -6.25 11.81
CA THR A 14 -14.53 -7.29 12.83
C THR A 14 -14.18 -8.64 12.21
N GLY A 15 -13.39 -9.45 12.91
CA GLY A 15 -13.09 -10.84 12.57
C GLY A 15 -12.85 -11.66 13.85
N PHE A 16 -12.80 -12.98 13.73
CA PHE A 16 -12.72 -13.88 14.89
C PHE A 16 -11.57 -13.55 15.86
N TYR A 17 -10.41 -13.21 15.31
CA TYR A 17 -9.20 -12.89 16.07
C TYR A 17 -9.08 -11.42 16.48
N GLN A 18 -9.87 -10.54 15.87
CA GLN A 18 -9.84 -9.10 16.14
C GLN A 18 -11.23 -8.49 15.93
N SER A 19 -11.92 -8.26 17.05
CA SER A 19 -13.21 -7.59 17.09
C SER A 19 -13.04 -6.09 17.34
N SER A 20 -12.59 -5.36 16.31
CA SER A 20 -12.31 -3.93 16.42
C SER A 20 -13.60 -3.11 16.52
N GLY A 21 -14.44 -3.10 15.48
CA GLY A 21 -15.59 -2.21 15.35
C GLY A 21 -15.24 -0.75 15.03
N ALA A 22 -13.97 -0.36 15.18
CA ALA A 22 -13.45 0.97 14.85
C ALA A 22 -13.17 1.12 13.35
N PHE A 23 -13.19 2.37 12.90
CA PHE A 23 -12.52 2.80 11.68
C PHE A 23 -11.08 3.18 12.03
N GLY A 24 -10.10 2.53 11.42
CA GLY A 24 -8.72 3.01 11.37
C GLY A 24 -8.51 3.91 10.16
N PHE A 25 -7.84 5.04 10.35
CA PHE A 25 -7.69 6.06 9.31
C PHE A 25 -6.98 5.50 8.07
N ARG A 26 -5.73 5.07 8.27
CA ARG A 26 -4.90 4.39 7.28
C ARG A 26 -5.56 3.12 6.75
N ASP A 27 -6.14 2.34 7.65
CA ASP A 27 -6.68 1.01 7.36
C ASP A 27 -7.84 1.07 6.36
N GLN A 28 -8.87 1.86 6.66
CA GLN A 28 -10.08 1.91 5.85
C GLN A 28 -9.84 2.63 4.52
N LEU A 29 -8.94 3.63 4.50
CA LEU A 29 -8.50 4.25 3.25
C LEU A 29 -7.79 3.24 2.34
N GLN A 30 -6.94 2.37 2.88
CA GLN A 30 -6.32 1.31 2.08
C GLN A 30 -7.32 0.24 1.63
N ASP A 31 -8.24 -0.16 2.50
CA ASP A 31 -9.22 -1.21 2.21
C ASP A 31 -10.09 -0.86 0.98
N VAL A 32 -10.47 0.42 0.82
CA VAL A 32 -11.31 0.85 -0.31
C VAL A 32 -10.58 0.93 -1.65
N LEU A 33 -9.25 0.94 -1.67
CA LEU A 33 -8.50 0.95 -2.93
C LEU A 33 -8.85 -0.26 -3.82
N ALA A 34 -9.18 -1.41 -3.22
CA ALA A 34 -9.60 -2.60 -3.94
C ALA A 34 -11.00 -2.50 -4.55
N LEU A 35 -11.79 -1.50 -4.17
CA LEU A 35 -13.19 -1.35 -4.56
C LEU A 35 -13.41 -0.27 -5.62
N MET A 36 -12.39 0.53 -5.95
CA MET A 36 -12.53 1.69 -6.85
C MET A 36 -13.14 1.34 -8.21
N SER A 37 -12.69 0.24 -8.83
CA SER A 37 -13.20 -0.20 -10.14
C SER A 37 -14.51 -0.99 -10.07
N ILE A 38 -15.00 -1.29 -8.86
CA ILE A 38 -16.22 -2.09 -8.63
C ILE A 38 -17.36 -1.16 -8.21
N ASP A 39 -17.15 -0.41 -7.13
CA ASP A 39 -18.10 0.55 -6.58
C ASP A 39 -17.33 1.75 -5.99
N PRO A 40 -17.02 2.77 -6.80
CA PRO A 40 -16.27 3.94 -6.35
C PRO A 40 -17.03 4.76 -5.30
N ALA A 41 -18.35 4.61 -5.16
CA ALA A 41 -19.12 5.35 -4.16
C ALA A 41 -18.73 4.94 -2.72
N ILE A 42 -18.31 3.69 -2.51
CA ILE A 42 -17.76 3.24 -1.22
C ILE A 42 -16.46 3.98 -0.91
N THR A 43 -15.58 4.11 -1.91
CA THR A 43 -14.30 4.81 -1.77
C THR A 43 -14.53 6.28 -1.46
N ARG A 44 -15.38 6.96 -2.25
CA ARG A 44 -15.79 8.36 -2.02
C ARG A 44 -16.28 8.57 -0.59
N SER A 45 -17.15 7.69 -0.12
CA SER A 45 -17.73 7.77 1.23
C SER A 45 -16.67 7.63 2.32
N GLN A 46 -15.67 6.75 2.15
CA GLN A 46 -14.59 6.60 3.12
C GLN A 46 -13.60 7.76 3.11
N ILE A 47 -13.30 8.35 1.94
CA ILE A 47 -12.49 9.58 1.85
C ILE A 47 -13.13 10.69 2.71
N LEU A 48 -14.43 10.94 2.52
CA LEU A 48 -15.16 11.96 3.27
C LEU A 48 -15.29 11.61 4.76
N ASN A 49 -15.42 10.33 5.09
CA ASN A 49 -15.44 9.88 6.49
C ASN A 49 -14.09 10.11 7.18
N ALA A 50 -12.97 9.80 6.52
CA ALA A 50 -11.63 10.06 7.03
C ALA A 50 -11.38 11.56 7.20
N ALA A 51 -11.74 12.39 6.21
CA ALA A 51 -11.59 13.85 6.29
C ALA A 51 -12.29 14.46 7.53
N LYS A 52 -13.46 13.93 7.93
CA LYS A 52 -14.19 14.36 9.15
C LYS A 52 -13.44 14.12 10.47
N HIS A 53 -12.41 13.27 10.46
CA HIS A 53 -11.61 12.90 11.63
C HIS A 53 -10.16 13.41 11.50
N GLN A 54 -9.93 14.41 10.62
CA GLN A 54 -8.70 15.18 10.54
C GLN A 54 -8.80 16.42 11.46
N PHE A 55 -7.71 16.76 12.13
CA PHE A 55 -7.59 17.96 12.95
C PHE A 55 -7.20 19.20 12.13
N GLU A 56 -7.48 20.40 12.64
CA GLU A 56 -7.15 21.66 11.96
C GLU A 56 -5.66 21.80 11.59
N GLU A 57 -4.78 21.20 12.39
CA GLU A 57 -3.32 21.20 12.18
C GLU A 57 -2.84 20.24 11.08
N GLY A 58 -3.73 19.42 10.53
CA GLY A 58 -3.47 18.53 9.40
C GLY A 58 -3.20 17.07 9.78
N ASP A 59 -2.90 16.77 11.04
CA ASP A 59 -2.86 15.40 11.57
C ASP A 59 -4.27 14.84 11.83
N VAL A 60 -4.36 13.56 12.18
CA VAL A 60 -5.63 12.81 12.12
C VAL A 60 -5.84 11.96 13.37
N MET A 61 -7.06 11.50 13.59
CA MET A 61 -7.28 10.37 14.50
C MET A 61 -6.75 9.10 13.83
N HIS A 62 -5.94 8.32 14.52
CA HIS A 62 -5.43 7.03 14.02
C HIS A 62 -6.56 6.00 13.88
N TRP A 63 -7.52 6.00 14.82
CA TRP A 63 -8.79 5.27 14.71
C TRP A 63 -9.89 5.91 15.55
N TRP A 64 -11.15 5.59 15.25
CA TRP A 64 -12.35 6.05 15.99
C TRP A 64 -13.51 5.05 15.96
N HIS A 65 -14.40 5.12 16.95
CA HIS A 65 -15.60 4.29 17.05
C HIS A 65 -16.90 5.05 16.74
N PRO A 66 -17.81 4.48 15.94
CA PRO A 66 -19.19 4.95 15.87
C PRO A 66 -20.01 4.54 17.12
N PRO A 67 -21.11 5.24 17.45
CA PRO A 67 -21.61 6.45 16.79
C PRO A 67 -21.00 7.74 17.33
N SER A 68 -20.28 7.70 18.47
CA SER A 68 -19.77 8.90 19.15
C SER A 68 -18.57 9.56 18.46
N GLY A 69 -17.87 8.84 17.58
CA GLY A 69 -16.66 9.35 16.92
C GLY A 69 -15.47 9.46 17.86
N ARG A 70 -15.53 8.83 19.05
CA ARG A 70 -14.40 8.80 20.00
C ARG A 70 -13.25 8.01 19.41
N GLY A 71 -12.06 8.57 19.48
CA GLY A 71 -10.90 8.03 18.80
C GLY A 71 -9.61 8.45 19.46
N VAL A 72 -8.50 7.98 18.89
CA VAL A 72 -7.16 8.28 19.38
C VAL A 72 -6.41 9.17 18.39
N ARG A 73 -5.84 10.27 18.88
CA ARG A 73 -4.88 11.11 18.16
C ARG A 73 -3.47 10.62 18.51
N THR A 74 -2.63 10.34 17.52
CA THR A 74 -1.28 9.79 17.70
C THR A 74 -0.24 10.60 16.92
N ARG A 75 1.03 10.17 16.94
CA ARG A 75 2.11 10.72 16.11
C ARG A 75 2.54 9.79 14.97
N PHE A 76 1.63 8.92 14.52
CA PHE A 76 1.89 8.02 13.41
C PHE A 76 1.97 8.85 12.13
N SER A 77 3.17 8.87 11.57
CA SER A 77 3.53 9.84 10.53
C SER A 77 2.89 9.53 9.19
N ASP A 78 2.63 8.25 8.91
CA ASP A 78 2.12 7.79 7.62
C ASP A 78 0.60 7.95 7.47
N ASP A 79 -0.16 7.92 8.57
CA ASP A 79 -1.61 8.15 8.60
C ASP A 79 -2.02 9.36 7.75
N LEU A 80 -1.27 10.44 7.88
CA LEU A 80 -1.52 11.72 7.20
C LEU A 80 -1.47 11.58 5.68
N MET A 81 -0.66 10.66 5.15
CA MET A 81 -0.43 10.52 3.72
C MET A 81 -1.48 9.66 3.02
N TRP A 82 -2.26 8.87 3.75
CA TRP A 82 -3.27 8.00 3.14
C TRP A 82 -4.46 8.76 2.55
N LEU A 83 -4.91 9.85 3.18
CA LEU A 83 -6.01 10.66 2.66
C LEU A 83 -5.70 11.30 1.29
N PRO A 84 -4.58 12.04 1.12
CA PRO A 84 -4.20 12.57 -0.20
C PRO A 84 -3.89 11.46 -1.21
N TYR A 85 -3.27 10.36 -0.79
CA TYR A 85 -2.98 9.22 -1.67
C TYR A 85 -4.25 8.61 -2.28
N VAL A 86 -5.23 8.28 -1.43
CA VAL A 86 -6.47 7.64 -1.86
C VAL A 86 -7.37 8.61 -2.63
N THR A 87 -7.38 9.89 -2.26
CA THR A 87 -8.09 10.93 -3.02
C THR A 87 -7.53 11.05 -4.45
N ALA A 88 -6.21 11.11 -4.61
CA ALA A 88 -5.60 11.19 -5.94
C ALA A 88 -5.89 9.94 -6.79
N LEU A 89 -5.82 8.75 -6.20
CA LEU A 89 -6.17 7.48 -6.88
C LEU A 89 -7.65 7.40 -7.25
N TYR A 90 -8.54 7.87 -6.37
CA TYR A 90 -9.97 7.93 -6.64
C TYR A 90 -10.26 8.83 -7.85
N ILE A 91 -9.63 10.01 -7.90
CA ILE A 91 -9.78 10.95 -9.02
C ILE A 91 -9.19 10.36 -10.31
N GLU A 92 -8.00 9.75 -10.25
CA GLU A 92 -7.40 9.05 -11.39
C GLU A 92 -8.35 7.97 -11.93
N ASN A 93 -8.95 7.18 -11.05
CA ASN A 93 -9.82 6.07 -11.42
C ASN A 93 -11.18 6.52 -11.96
N THR A 94 -11.77 7.58 -11.41
CA THR A 94 -13.16 7.98 -11.68
C THR A 94 -13.29 9.19 -12.59
N GLY A 95 -12.31 10.10 -12.59
CA GLY A 95 -12.40 11.43 -13.18
C GLY A 95 -13.23 12.43 -12.35
N ASP A 96 -13.70 12.06 -11.15
CA ASP A 96 -14.53 12.91 -10.29
C ASP A 96 -13.68 13.95 -9.54
N LEU A 97 -13.37 15.06 -10.21
CA LEU A 97 -12.69 16.20 -9.61
C LEU A 97 -13.57 16.94 -8.58
N GLN A 98 -14.90 16.83 -8.66
CA GLN A 98 -15.83 17.56 -7.79
C GLN A 98 -15.72 17.12 -6.33
N ILE A 99 -15.20 15.91 -6.07
CA ILE A 99 -14.92 15.47 -4.69
C ILE A 99 -14.01 16.45 -3.93
N LEU A 100 -13.12 17.17 -4.62
CA LEU A 100 -12.21 18.13 -4.00
C LEU A 100 -12.94 19.34 -3.40
N GLU A 101 -14.14 19.66 -3.91
CA GLU A 101 -14.97 20.79 -3.49
C GLU A 101 -15.92 20.43 -2.33
N GLU A 102 -15.99 19.16 -1.95
CA GLU A 102 -16.79 18.72 -0.80
C GLU A 102 -16.35 19.44 0.47
N ASN A 103 -17.32 19.98 1.21
CA ASN A 103 -17.06 20.79 2.40
C ASN A 103 -17.22 19.94 3.66
N ILE A 104 -16.13 19.79 4.41
CA ILE A 104 -16.04 18.96 5.62
C ILE A 104 -15.44 19.79 6.77
N PRO A 105 -15.97 19.70 8.00
CA PRO A 105 -15.33 20.33 9.16
C PRO A 105 -14.12 19.52 9.65
N PHE A 106 -13.15 20.19 10.26
CA PHE A 106 -12.06 19.54 10.99
C PHE A 106 -12.48 19.23 12.43
N CYS A 107 -11.75 18.34 13.09
CA CYS A 107 -11.72 18.19 14.54
C CYS A 107 -10.86 19.27 15.20
N ARG A 108 -11.24 19.66 16.42
CA ARG A 108 -10.50 20.62 17.24
C ARG A 108 -9.96 19.96 18.51
N ALA A 109 -8.65 20.06 18.69
CA ALA A 109 -7.99 19.74 19.95
C ALA A 109 -6.60 20.37 19.99
N PRO A 110 -6.06 20.67 21.18
CA PRO A 110 -4.64 20.97 21.32
C PRO A 110 -3.81 19.83 20.73
N LEU A 111 -2.69 20.17 20.10
CA LEU A 111 -1.64 19.22 19.74
C LEU A 111 -1.29 18.33 20.95
N LEU A 112 -0.79 17.13 20.66
CA LEU A 112 -0.17 16.29 21.68
C LEU A 112 1.03 17.04 22.28
N SER A 113 1.15 17.00 23.60
CA SER A 113 2.25 17.64 24.34
C SER A 113 3.57 16.90 24.11
N ASP A 114 4.68 17.52 24.49
CA ASP A 114 5.98 16.83 24.51
C ASP A 114 5.92 15.62 25.45
N GLY A 115 6.34 14.45 24.95
CA GLY A 115 6.24 13.18 25.69
C GLY A 115 4.84 12.56 25.75
N GLU A 116 3.84 13.14 25.08
CA GLU A 116 2.52 12.53 24.88
C GLU A 116 2.50 11.82 23.51
N ASP A 117 2.46 10.49 23.53
CA ASP A 117 2.45 9.64 22.33
C ASP A 117 1.05 9.58 21.70
N GLU A 118 0.02 9.53 22.54
CA GLU A 118 -1.37 9.39 22.13
C GLU A 118 -2.34 10.05 23.11
N ARG A 119 -3.50 10.47 22.58
CA ARG A 119 -4.63 10.95 23.38
C ARG A 119 -5.91 10.32 22.87
N TYR A 120 -6.61 9.60 23.73
CA TYR A 120 -7.97 9.13 23.44
C TYR A 120 -8.99 10.17 23.89
N GLY A 121 -9.96 10.49 23.02
CA GLY A 121 -10.91 11.55 23.31
C GLY A 121 -12.12 11.57 22.40
N GLU A 122 -13.01 12.50 22.73
CA GLU A 122 -14.07 12.96 21.86
C GLU A 122 -13.72 14.38 21.47
N TYR A 123 -13.70 14.66 20.17
CA TYR A 123 -13.16 15.90 19.65
C TYR A 123 -14.27 16.71 18.98
N PRO A 124 -14.54 17.94 19.45
CA PRO A 124 -15.55 18.78 18.82
C PRO A 124 -15.10 19.18 17.42
N GLN A 125 -16.05 19.40 16.52
CA GLN A 125 -15.77 19.87 15.17
C GLN A 125 -15.62 21.40 15.12
N THR A 126 -15.00 21.89 14.04
CA THR A 126 -14.99 23.31 13.67
C THR A 126 -16.39 23.78 13.28
N GLU A 127 -16.69 25.07 13.49
CA GLU A 127 -17.94 25.67 13.01
C GLU A 127 -17.93 25.87 11.49
N GLN A 128 -16.76 26.17 10.94
CA GLN A 128 -16.52 26.29 9.51
C GLN A 128 -16.22 24.92 8.89
N SER A 129 -16.60 24.75 7.63
CA SER A 129 -16.20 23.61 6.79
C SER A 129 -15.18 24.06 5.76
N PHE A 130 -14.34 23.12 5.33
CA PHE A 130 -13.24 23.32 4.40
C PHE A 130 -13.32 22.32 3.27
N SER A 131 -12.76 22.66 2.12
CA SER A 131 -12.78 21.77 0.96
C SER A 131 -11.94 20.52 1.22
N LEU A 132 -12.28 19.38 0.61
CA LEU A 132 -11.43 18.19 0.68
C LEU A 132 -10.01 18.47 0.14
N LEU A 133 -9.87 19.42 -0.80
CA LEU A 133 -8.57 19.92 -1.23
C LEU A 133 -7.77 20.51 -0.05
N ASP A 134 -8.38 21.37 0.78
CA ASP A 134 -7.75 21.93 1.97
C ASP A 134 -7.31 20.83 2.96
N HIS A 135 -8.17 19.83 3.18
CA HIS A 135 -7.86 18.66 4.01
C HIS A 135 -6.60 17.94 3.51
N CYS A 136 -6.54 17.64 2.22
CA CYS A 136 -5.39 16.97 1.60
C CYS A 136 -4.12 17.84 1.65
N GLN A 137 -4.22 19.13 1.34
CA GLN A 137 -3.08 20.05 1.37
C GLN A 137 -2.51 20.21 2.78
N ARG A 138 -3.37 20.35 3.81
CA ARG A 138 -2.92 20.41 5.21
C ARG A 138 -2.26 19.12 5.67
N ALA A 139 -2.80 17.96 5.28
CA ALA A 139 -2.19 16.68 5.57
C ALA A 139 -0.78 16.58 4.95
N ILE A 140 -0.64 16.92 3.66
CA ILE A 140 0.64 16.91 2.94
C ILE A 140 1.64 17.83 3.63
N GLU A 141 1.27 19.06 3.94
CA GLU A 141 2.19 20.01 4.58
C GLU A 141 2.60 19.57 5.98
N ARG A 142 1.67 19.00 6.76
CA ARG A 142 1.95 18.49 8.10
C ARG A 142 2.84 17.24 8.07
N GLY A 143 2.58 16.29 7.17
CA GLY A 143 3.29 15.00 7.12
C GLY A 143 4.62 15.03 6.36
N SER A 144 4.88 16.08 5.58
CA SER A 144 6.12 16.18 4.81
C SER A 144 7.29 16.76 5.62
N THR A 145 7.66 16.14 6.74
CA THR A 145 8.72 16.64 7.62
C THR A 145 10.14 16.39 7.05
N TYR A 146 11.17 16.92 7.71
CA TYR A 146 12.58 16.65 7.39
C TYR A 146 13.36 16.43 8.69
N GLY A 147 14.06 15.31 8.79
CA GLY A 147 15.05 15.04 9.82
C GLY A 147 16.47 15.37 9.38
N ALA A 148 17.45 14.83 10.10
CA ALA A 148 18.86 15.15 9.94
C ALA A 148 19.42 14.75 8.56
N HIS A 149 18.90 13.69 7.96
CA HIS A 149 19.31 13.20 6.65
C HIS A 149 18.44 13.73 5.50
N GLY A 150 17.47 14.60 5.80
CA GLY A 150 16.49 15.11 4.83
C GLY A 150 15.37 14.11 4.52
N LEU A 151 15.20 13.09 5.35
CA LEU A 151 14.11 12.11 5.27
C LEU A 151 12.93 12.56 6.15
N PRO A 152 11.69 12.10 5.93
CA PRO A 152 10.58 12.42 6.82
C PRO A 152 10.76 11.76 8.19
N LEU A 153 10.37 12.49 9.22
CA LEU A 153 10.36 12.03 10.60
C LEU A 153 9.35 10.90 10.77
N MET A 154 9.77 9.83 11.45
CA MET A 154 8.96 8.65 11.69
C MET A 154 7.92 8.86 12.80
N GLY A 155 8.20 9.75 13.75
CA GLY A 155 7.33 9.95 14.93
C GLY A 155 7.21 8.67 15.75
N THR A 156 6.02 8.39 16.28
CA THR A 156 5.76 7.18 17.08
C THR A 156 5.30 6.00 16.23
N GLY A 157 5.63 5.98 14.94
CA GLY A 157 5.25 4.93 14.01
C GLY A 157 5.12 5.43 12.58
N ASP A 158 5.52 4.60 11.64
CA ASP A 158 5.04 4.69 10.26
C ASP A 158 4.05 3.52 10.03
N TRP A 159 3.98 2.96 8.82
CA TRP A 159 3.08 1.83 8.56
C TRP A 159 3.34 0.61 9.44
N ASN A 160 4.58 0.40 9.92
CA ASN A 160 4.83 -0.62 10.94
C ASN A 160 4.60 -0.03 12.33
N ASP A 161 3.37 -0.19 12.81
CA ASP A 161 2.93 0.31 14.11
C ASP A 161 3.84 -0.17 15.27
N GLY A 162 4.46 -1.35 15.15
CA GLY A 162 5.34 -1.93 16.15
C GLY A 162 6.68 -1.23 16.34
N MET A 163 7.08 -0.38 15.38
CA MET A 163 8.32 0.41 15.43
C MET A 163 8.13 1.77 16.12
N ASN A 164 7.27 1.83 17.13
CA ASN A 164 6.79 3.08 17.74
C ASN A 164 7.81 3.85 18.56
N ARG A 165 9.00 3.29 18.82
CA ARG A 165 10.08 3.96 19.58
C ARG A 165 11.28 4.35 18.73
N VAL A 166 11.21 4.18 17.41
CA VAL A 166 12.29 4.57 16.51
C VAL A 166 12.46 6.10 16.48
N GLY A 167 11.36 6.85 16.50
CA GLY A 167 11.35 8.32 16.41
C GLY A 167 10.53 9.02 17.50
N GLU A 168 10.33 8.40 18.67
CA GLU A 168 9.45 8.92 19.74
C GLU A 168 9.91 10.30 20.26
N LYS A 169 11.21 10.64 20.13
CA LYS A 169 11.77 11.95 20.51
C LYS A 169 11.73 12.97 19.37
N GLY A 170 11.15 12.62 18.22
CA GLY A 170 10.95 13.54 17.09
C GLY A 170 12.18 13.74 16.22
N HIS A 171 13.15 12.83 16.25
CA HIS A 171 14.38 12.89 15.44
C HIS A 171 14.55 11.68 14.52
N GLY A 172 13.95 10.53 14.84
CA GLY A 172 13.99 9.34 14.00
C GLY A 172 13.35 9.56 12.64
N GLU A 173 13.90 8.93 11.61
CA GLU A 173 13.57 9.14 10.19
C GLU A 173 13.16 7.83 9.52
N SER A 174 12.16 7.85 8.62
CA SER A 174 11.69 6.66 7.90
C SER A 174 12.01 6.71 6.41
N VAL A 175 12.73 5.68 5.92
CA VAL A 175 13.07 5.53 4.49
C VAL A 175 11.85 5.06 3.69
N TRP A 176 11.05 4.17 4.26
CA TRP A 176 9.80 3.74 3.63
C TRP A 176 8.83 4.92 3.44
N LEU A 177 8.64 5.74 4.48
CA LEU A 177 7.77 6.90 4.40
C LEU A 177 8.28 7.90 3.35
N ALA A 178 9.61 8.06 3.21
CA ALA A 178 10.19 8.90 2.17
C ALA A 178 9.80 8.46 0.74
N TRP A 179 9.78 7.15 0.48
CA TRP A 179 9.29 6.60 -0.79
C TRP A 179 7.80 6.80 -0.98
N PHE A 180 7.01 6.46 0.03
CA PHE A 180 5.55 6.60 -0.02
C PHE A 180 5.16 8.07 -0.23
N LEU A 181 5.75 8.98 0.54
CA LEU A 181 5.54 10.41 0.44
C LEU A 181 5.92 10.96 -0.94
N SER A 182 7.01 10.45 -1.55
CA SER A 182 7.39 10.85 -2.91
C SER A 182 6.32 10.46 -3.95
N ASP A 183 5.67 9.30 -3.80
CA ASP A 183 4.54 8.90 -4.65
C ASP A 183 3.33 9.81 -4.43
N VAL A 184 2.96 10.06 -3.17
CA VAL A 184 1.86 10.98 -2.82
C VAL A 184 2.09 12.37 -3.40
N LEU A 185 3.28 12.93 -3.24
CA LEU A 185 3.64 14.25 -3.75
C LEU A 185 3.62 14.31 -5.29
N ASN A 186 4.07 13.27 -5.98
CA ASN A 186 4.00 13.25 -7.45
C ASN A 186 2.55 13.17 -7.95
N ARG A 187 1.73 12.32 -7.31
CA ARG A 187 0.31 12.18 -7.67
C ARG A 187 -0.47 13.45 -7.39
N PHE A 188 -0.28 14.03 -6.21
CA PHE A 188 -0.97 15.25 -5.83
C PHE A 188 -0.41 16.46 -6.57
N GLY A 189 0.87 16.46 -6.95
CA GLY A 189 1.45 17.44 -7.85
C GLY A 189 0.80 17.43 -9.24
N ALA A 190 0.58 16.25 -9.81
CA ALA A 190 -0.14 16.10 -11.08
C ALA A 190 -1.62 16.53 -10.96
N LEU A 191 -2.27 16.23 -9.83
CA LEU A 191 -3.61 16.69 -9.55
C LEU A 191 -3.69 18.22 -9.41
N SER A 192 -2.75 18.83 -8.68
CA SER A 192 -2.63 20.29 -8.55
C SER A 192 -2.43 20.95 -9.92
N ASP A 193 -1.59 20.39 -10.78
CA ASP A 193 -1.40 20.86 -12.15
C ASP A 193 -2.71 20.78 -12.96
N GLN A 194 -3.43 19.66 -12.87
CA GLN A 194 -4.70 19.44 -13.54
C GLN A 194 -5.78 20.46 -13.15
N ILE A 195 -5.82 20.90 -11.90
CA ILE A 195 -6.79 21.91 -11.42
C ILE A 195 -6.27 23.36 -11.54
N GLY A 196 -5.08 23.56 -12.12
CA GLY A 196 -4.49 24.88 -12.36
C GLY A 196 -3.74 25.48 -11.15
N ASP A 197 -3.53 24.72 -10.09
CA ASP A 197 -2.74 25.10 -8.91
C ASP A 197 -1.25 24.85 -9.15
N LEU A 198 -0.68 25.61 -10.08
CA LEU A 198 0.70 25.43 -10.56
C LEU A 198 1.76 25.67 -9.48
N GLU A 199 1.46 26.50 -8.47
CA GLU A 199 2.38 26.76 -7.37
C GLU A 199 2.57 25.49 -6.52
N ASN A 200 1.46 24.89 -6.07
CA ASN A 200 1.53 23.66 -5.29
C ASN A 200 2.03 22.49 -6.13
N ALA A 201 1.66 22.41 -7.42
CA ALA A 201 2.20 21.40 -8.33
C ALA A 201 3.73 21.40 -8.36
N HIS A 202 4.34 22.58 -8.62
CA HIS A 202 5.79 22.72 -8.61
C HIS A 202 6.41 22.43 -7.24
N ARG A 203 5.78 22.89 -6.15
CA ARG A 203 6.26 22.62 -4.78
C ARG A 203 6.30 21.13 -4.48
N TYR A 204 5.25 20.39 -4.82
CA TYR A 204 5.17 18.95 -4.56
C TYR A 204 6.16 18.16 -5.41
N PHE A 205 6.26 18.42 -6.71
CA PHE A 205 7.26 17.76 -7.56
C PHE A 205 8.70 18.03 -7.11
N ALA A 206 9.01 19.27 -6.70
CA ALA A 206 10.33 19.61 -6.17
C ALA A 206 10.62 18.88 -4.86
N ARG A 207 9.62 18.76 -3.98
CA ARG A 207 9.73 18.05 -2.69
C ARG A 207 9.92 16.54 -2.88
N ALA A 208 9.18 15.90 -3.77
CA ALA A 208 9.37 14.50 -4.13
C ALA A 208 10.80 14.22 -4.60
N LYS A 209 11.34 15.08 -5.48
CA LYS A 209 12.73 14.99 -5.94
C LYS A 209 13.75 15.16 -4.81
N LYS A 210 13.46 16.01 -3.82
CA LYS A 210 14.33 16.19 -2.64
C LYS A 210 14.37 14.93 -1.78
N TYR A 211 13.24 14.31 -1.49
CA TYR A 211 13.20 13.04 -0.75
C TYR A 211 13.92 11.92 -1.49
N ALA A 212 13.63 11.73 -2.79
CA ALA A 212 14.34 10.73 -3.59
C ALA A 212 15.86 10.94 -3.55
N LYS A 213 16.33 12.19 -3.66
CA LYS A 213 17.75 12.52 -3.55
C LYS A 213 18.31 12.24 -2.14
N ALA A 214 17.57 12.56 -1.09
CA ALA A 214 17.99 12.30 0.29
C ALA A 214 18.18 10.80 0.53
N ILE A 215 17.21 9.98 0.12
CA ILE A 215 17.27 8.52 0.25
C ILE A 215 18.50 7.94 -0.47
N GLU A 216 18.75 8.38 -1.71
CA GLU A 216 19.90 7.90 -2.49
C GLU A 216 21.26 8.33 -1.91
N LEU A 217 21.29 9.41 -1.13
CA LEU A 217 22.49 9.95 -0.50
C LEU A 217 22.78 9.29 0.87
N SER A 218 21.76 9.10 1.70
CA SER A 218 21.94 8.68 3.09
C SER A 218 21.61 7.21 3.33
N ALA A 219 20.56 6.67 2.70
CA ALA A 219 19.95 5.41 3.11
C ALA A 219 20.41 4.18 2.32
N TRP A 220 21.33 4.31 1.36
CA TRP A 220 21.85 3.14 0.64
C TRP A 220 22.92 2.42 1.46
N ASP A 221 22.65 1.18 1.87
CA ASP A 221 23.53 0.38 2.74
C ASP A 221 24.60 -0.42 1.97
N GLY A 222 24.60 -0.36 0.64
CA GLY A 222 25.54 -1.07 -0.24
C GLY A 222 24.85 -2.09 -1.13
N GLU A 223 23.90 -2.85 -0.60
CA GLU A 223 23.13 -3.87 -1.33
C GLU A 223 21.61 -3.65 -1.30
N TRP A 224 21.10 -2.95 -0.27
CA TRP A 224 19.71 -2.57 -0.11
C TRP A 224 19.60 -1.21 0.59
N TYR A 225 18.39 -0.67 0.67
CA TYR A 225 18.12 0.56 1.43
C TYR A 225 17.89 0.24 2.91
N GLN A 226 18.43 1.08 3.78
CA GLN A 226 18.14 1.05 5.21
C GLN A 226 16.64 1.25 5.46
N ARG A 227 16.17 0.80 6.61
CA ARG A 227 14.75 0.89 7.00
C ARG A 227 14.41 2.24 7.61
N ALA A 228 15.26 2.74 8.49
CA ALA A 228 15.06 3.96 9.26
C ALA A 228 16.36 4.42 9.94
N TYR A 229 16.29 5.58 10.59
CA TYR A 229 17.25 6.02 11.61
C TYR A 229 16.52 6.23 12.93
N TYR A 230 17.13 5.81 14.03
CA TYR A 230 16.66 6.11 15.39
C TYR A 230 16.85 7.59 15.73
N ASP A 231 16.20 8.05 16.81
CA ASP A 231 16.38 9.41 17.33
C ASP A 231 17.84 9.82 17.59
N GLY A 232 18.72 8.86 17.93
CA GLY A 232 20.15 9.10 18.13
C GLY A 232 20.98 9.10 16.85
N GLY A 233 20.37 8.82 15.70
CA GLY A 233 21.02 8.71 14.39
C GLY A 233 21.56 7.31 14.08
N GLU A 234 21.42 6.33 14.98
CA GLU A 234 21.75 4.94 14.69
C GLU A 234 20.87 4.40 13.56
N THR A 235 21.45 3.56 12.71
CA THR A 235 20.75 2.94 11.58
C THR A 235 19.83 1.81 12.05
N LEU A 236 18.76 1.59 11.30
CA LEU A 236 17.93 0.39 11.36
C LEU A 236 17.78 -0.17 9.95
N GLY A 237 17.84 -1.50 9.77
CA GLY A 237 17.76 -2.10 8.44
C GLY A 237 19.10 -2.13 7.70
N SER A 238 20.22 -2.13 8.43
CA SER A 238 21.57 -2.18 7.88
C SER A 238 22.16 -3.60 7.96
N SER A 239 23.01 -3.94 6.99
CA SER A 239 23.92 -5.09 7.00
C SER A 239 24.81 -5.14 8.25
N ARG A 240 25.02 -4.01 8.93
CA ARG A 240 25.79 -3.91 10.17
C ARG A 240 24.99 -4.25 11.43
N ASP A 241 23.66 -4.27 11.33
CA ASP A 241 22.79 -4.56 12.46
C ASP A 241 22.82 -6.06 12.78
N ALA A 242 22.66 -6.41 14.06
CA ALA A 242 22.57 -7.82 14.47
C ALA A 242 21.20 -8.44 14.17
N GLU A 243 20.16 -7.62 14.18
CA GLU A 243 18.74 -7.98 14.02
C GLU A 243 18.10 -6.94 13.08
N CYS A 244 17.05 -7.32 12.36
CA CYS A 244 16.41 -6.49 11.33
C CYS A 244 17.42 -5.94 10.32
N GLN A 245 18.25 -6.80 9.72
CA GLN A 245 19.29 -6.39 8.76
C GLN A 245 18.71 -5.89 7.44
N ILE A 246 17.61 -6.49 7.00
CA ILE A 246 16.90 -6.10 5.79
C ILE A 246 15.40 -6.20 6.05
N ASP A 247 14.68 -5.12 5.71
CA ASP A 247 13.23 -5.03 5.79
C ASP A 247 12.65 -4.83 4.39
N ALA A 248 11.57 -5.56 4.08
CA ALA A 248 10.99 -5.67 2.75
C ALA A 248 10.33 -4.36 2.27
N ILE A 249 9.77 -3.53 3.15
CA ILE A 249 8.89 -2.45 2.71
C ILE A 249 9.69 -1.29 2.11
N ALA A 250 10.85 -0.95 2.68
CA ALA A 250 11.73 0.07 2.11
C ALA A 250 12.21 -0.30 0.71
N GLN A 251 12.45 -1.60 0.46
CA GLN A 251 12.92 -2.07 -0.86
C GLN A 251 11.78 -2.09 -1.87
N SER A 252 10.64 -2.65 -1.47
CA SER A 252 9.44 -2.75 -2.31
C SER A 252 8.99 -1.36 -2.77
N TRP A 253 8.97 -0.39 -1.86
CA TRP A 253 8.54 0.97 -2.15
C TRP A 253 9.56 1.79 -2.94
N SER A 254 10.85 1.40 -2.95
CA SER A 254 11.80 1.98 -3.92
C SER A 254 11.37 1.73 -5.37
N VAL A 255 10.69 0.61 -5.64
CA VAL A 255 10.10 0.30 -6.94
C VAL A 255 8.70 0.91 -7.08
N LEU A 256 7.82 0.69 -6.09
CA LEU A 256 6.40 1.05 -6.21
C LEU A 256 6.20 2.57 -6.31
N SER A 257 7.04 3.37 -5.64
CA SER A 257 6.98 4.84 -5.71
C SER A 257 7.35 5.41 -7.09
N GLY A 258 8.02 4.62 -7.94
CA GLY A 258 8.48 5.04 -9.26
C GLY A 258 9.62 6.06 -9.27
N VAL A 259 10.16 6.46 -8.10
CA VAL A 259 11.24 7.46 -7.99
C VAL A 259 12.59 6.88 -7.58
N GLY A 260 12.65 5.60 -7.20
CA GLY A 260 13.90 4.94 -6.81
C GLY A 260 14.87 4.75 -7.98
N ASN A 261 16.17 4.67 -7.67
CA ASN A 261 17.17 4.34 -8.69
C ASN A 261 16.97 2.91 -9.22
N ALA A 262 16.64 2.76 -10.50
CA ALA A 262 16.27 1.48 -11.09
C ALA A 262 17.28 0.33 -10.88
N ASN A 263 18.59 0.62 -10.88
CA ASN A 263 19.62 -0.39 -10.67
C ASN A 263 19.69 -0.80 -9.19
N ARG A 264 19.69 0.17 -8.27
CA ARG A 264 19.70 -0.08 -6.82
C ARG A 264 18.41 -0.75 -6.36
N SER A 265 17.25 -0.31 -6.84
CA SER A 265 15.97 -0.97 -6.57
C SER A 265 15.96 -2.43 -7.04
N ARG A 266 16.51 -2.73 -8.22
CA ARG A 266 16.65 -4.12 -8.69
C ARG A 266 17.57 -4.95 -7.79
N GLN A 267 18.70 -4.37 -7.38
CA GLN A 267 19.64 -5.02 -6.46
C GLN A 267 18.99 -5.27 -5.08
N ALA A 268 18.31 -4.27 -4.52
CA ALA A 268 17.60 -4.38 -3.24
C ALA A 268 16.49 -5.43 -3.29
N MET A 269 15.71 -5.48 -4.38
CA MET A 269 14.69 -6.51 -4.56
C MET A 269 15.28 -7.91 -4.74
N GLN A 270 16.46 -8.04 -5.35
CA GLN A 270 17.18 -9.32 -5.38
C GLN A 270 17.59 -9.75 -3.97
N ALA A 271 18.09 -8.83 -3.14
CA ALA A 271 18.39 -9.11 -1.74
C ALA A 271 17.13 -9.53 -0.94
N VAL A 272 15.97 -8.90 -1.20
CA VAL A 272 14.69 -9.34 -0.63
C VAL A 272 14.36 -10.76 -1.06
N TYR A 273 14.49 -11.10 -2.34
CA TYR A 273 14.24 -12.46 -2.83
C TYR A 273 15.11 -13.48 -2.12
N ASP A 274 16.43 -13.23 -2.05
CA ASP A 274 17.39 -14.18 -1.53
C ASP A 274 17.28 -14.35 0.00
N ARG A 275 16.95 -13.26 0.71
CA ARG A 275 16.98 -13.23 2.19
C ARG A 275 15.61 -13.44 2.83
N LEU A 276 14.54 -12.91 2.24
CA LEU A 276 13.21 -12.85 2.85
C LEU A 276 12.19 -13.80 2.23
N VAL A 277 12.41 -14.30 1.01
CA VAL A 277 11.55 -15.32 0.41
C VAL A 277 12.07 -16.70 0.81
N LYS A 278 11.20 -17.53 1.42
CA LYS A 278 11.49 -18.92 1.81
C LYS A 278 10.49 -19.83 1.09
N PRO A 279 10.74 -20.22 -0.18
CA PRO A 279 9.78 -21.00 -0.96
C PRO A 279 9.44 -22.35 -0.35
N GLN A 280 10.43 -23.02 0.27
CA GLN A 280 10.23 -24.32 0.94
C GLN A 280 9.22 -24.22 2.08
N ASP A 281 9.29 -23.11 2.80
CA ASP A 281 8.36 -22.81 3.88
C ASP A 281 7.15 -22.00 3.39
N ARG A 282 7.05 -21.68 2.10
CA ARG A 282 5.98 -20.82 1.57
C ARG A 282 5.80 -19.51 2.35
N LEU A 283 6.91 -18.86 2.70
CA LEU A 283 6.93 -17.60 3.46
C LEU A 283 7.60 -16.47 2.67
N LEU A 284 7.07 -15.27 2.85
CA LEU A 284 7.67 -13.98 2.48
C LEU A 284 7.79 -13.13 3.75
N LEU A 285 8.98 -13.07 4.33
CA LEU A 285 9.19 -12.40 5.62
C LEU A 285 9.14 -10.87 5.49
N LEU A 286 8.66 -10.20 6.54
CA LEU A 286 8.70 -8.73 6.62
C LEU A 286 10.15 -8.23 6.74
N PHE A 287 10.94 -8.83 7.65
CA PHE A 287 12.36 -8.57 7.79
C PHE A 287 13.09 -9.77 8.39
N THR A 288 14.43 -9.74 8.34
CA THR A 288 15.26 -10.76 8.99
C THR A 288 16.63 -10.20 9.41
N PRO A 289 17.25 -10.70 10.49
CA PRO A 289 16.69 -11.57 11.54
C PRO A 289 15.60 -10.86 12.39
N PRO A 290 14.73 -11.59 13.10
CA PRO A 290 13.77 -10.99 14.05
C PRO A 290 14.50 -10.30 15.22
N PHE A 291 13.87 -9.29 15.82
CA PHE A 291 14.33 -8.68 17.07
C PHE A 291 14.20 -9.63 18.25
N ASN A 292 15.21 -9.62 19.13
CA ASN A 292 15.24 -10.40 20.36
C ASN A 292 16.11 -9.71 21.41
N LYS A 293 17.39 -9.48 21.08
CA LYS A 293 18.43 -9.05 22.02
C LYS A 293 19.03 -7.68 21.68
N THR A 294 18.57 -7.00 20.63
CA THR A 294 19.05 -5.66 20.29
C THR A 294 18.98 -4.70 21.49
N ASN A 295 20.00 -3.85 21.62
CA ASN A 295 20.06 -2.80 22.65
C ASN A 295 19.26 -1.55 22.24
N LEU A 296 19.09 -1.33 20.94
CA LEU A 296 18.22 -0.27 20.42
C LEU A 296 16.78 -0.76 20.54
N ASP A 297 15.90 0.07 21.10
CA ASP A 297 14.50 -0.29 21.33
C ASP A 297 13.65 0.15 20.13
N PRO A 298 13.22 -0.76 19.23
CA PRO A 298 12.34 -0.40 18.13
C PRO A 298 10.91 -0.09 18.61
N GLY A 299 10.52 -0.51 19.82
CA GLY A 299 9.15 -0.40 20.32
C GLY A 299 8.50 -1.75 20.55
N TYR A 300 7.16 -1.77 20.57
CA TYR A 300 6.40 -2.95 21.00
C TYR A 300 6.58 -4.15 20.07
N ILE A 301 7.12 -3.98 18.86
CA ILE A 301 7.47 -5.09 17.97
C ILE A 301 8.40 -6.10 18.65
N LYS A 302 9.28 -5.65 19.56
CA LYS A 302 10.16 -6.52 20.36
C LYS A 302 9.41 -7.31 21.45
N GLY A 303 8.16 -6.92 21.75
CA GLY A 303 7.25 -7.66 22.62
C GLY A 303 6.71 -8.94 21.98
N TYR A 304 6.76 -9.07 20.65
CA TYR A 304 6.43 -10.32 19.97
C TYR A 304 7.60 -11.30 20.01
N ILE A 305 7.25 -12.59 20.17
CA ILE A 305 8.21 -13.68 20.05
C ILE A 305 8.84 -13.63 18.65
N PRO A 306 10.17 -13.84 18.52
CA PRO A 306 10.84 -13.90 17.22
C PRO A 306 10.10 -14.78 16.21
N GLY A 307 9.88 -14.23 15.01
CA GLY A 307 9.17 -14.89 13.91
C GLY A 307 7.64 -14.81 13.96
N THR A 308 7.07 -14.01 14.85
CA THR A 308 5.63 -13.83 15.01
C THR A 308 5.21 -12.43 14.57
N ARG A 309 4.10 -12.33 13.82
CA ARG A 309 3.53 -11.06 13.34
C ARG A 309 4.58 -10.18 12.65
N GLU A 310 4.68 -8.91 13.02
CA GLU A 310 5.64 -7.95 12.49
C GLU A 310 7.08 -8.31 12.88
N ASN A 311 7.34 -9.05 13.96
CA ASN A 311 8.70 -9.37 14.41
C ASN A 311 9.32 -10.52 13.61
N GLY A 312 9.65 -10.26 12.34
CA GLY A 312 10.32 -11.21 11.44
C GLY A 312 9.45 -12.38 10.97
N GLY A 313 8.13 -12.34 11.23
CA GLY A 313 7.16 -13.19 10.54
C GLY A 313 6.89 -12.71 9.11
N GLN A 314 6.08 -13.47 8.36
CA GLN A 314 5.42 -12.90 7.20
C GLN A 314 4.30 -12.00 7.70
N TYR A 315 4.35 -10.72 7.37
CA TYR A 315 3.19 -9.84 7.45
C TYR A 315 2.64 -9.68 6.03
N THR A 316 1.54 -10.38 5.73
CA THR A 316 1.05 -10.63 4.36
C THR A 316 0.81 -9.33 3.58
N HIS A 317 0.42 -8.25 4.25
CA HIS A 317 0.26 -6.94 3.63
C HIS A 317 1.58 -6.45 3.01
N ALA A 318 2.68 -6.44 3.78
CA ALA A 318 4.00 -6.07 3.28
C ALA A 318 4.54 -7.06 2.24
N ALA A 319 4.29 -8.35 2.45
CA ALA A 319 4.66 -9.38 1.48
C ALA A 319 3.94 -9.21 0.13
N THR A 320 2.71 -8.70 0.15
CA THR A 320 1.95 -8.36 -1.07
C THR A 320 2.62 -7.22 -1.82
N TRP A 321 3.13 -6.19 -1.13
CA TRP A 321 3.92 -5.14 -1.78
C TRP A 321 5.22 -5.66 -2.39
N THR A 322 5.86 -6.64 -1.76
CA THR A 322 7.04 -7.30 -2.34
C THR A 322 6.70 -7.96 -3.66
N ALA A 323 5.63 -8.77 -3.70
CA ALA A 323 5.16 -9.39 -4.94
C ALA A 323 4.76 -8.35 -6.00
N TRP A 324 4.12 -7.25 -5.59
CA TRP A 324 3.77 -6.15 -6.49
C TRP A 324 5.02 -5.45 -7.05
N ALA A 325 6.06 -5.25 -6.24
CA ALA A 325 7.32 -4.67 -6.73
C ALA A 325 7.96 -5.52 -7.84
N PHE A 326 7.93 -6.86 -7.74
CA PHE A 326 8.36 -7.73 -8.85
C PHE A 326 7.51 -7.56 -10.11
N ALA A 327 6.18 -7.51 -9.96
CA ALA A 327 5.29 -7.22 -11.09
C ALA A 327 5.61 -5.84 -11.71
N ARG A 328 5.85 -4.82 -10.90
CA ARG A 328 6.18 -3.47 -11.37
C ARG A 328 7.51 -3.42 -12.12
N MET A 329 8.48 -4.26 -11.75
CA MET A 329 9.74 -4.46 -12.49
C MET A 329 9.57 -5.24 -13.80
N GLY A 330 8.37 -5.78 -14.09
CA GLY A 330 8.10 -6.62 -15.27
C GLY A 330 8.51 -8.08 -15.10
N ASP A 331 8.80 -8.53 -13.88
CA ASP A 331 9.18 -9.92 -13.58
C ASP A 331 7.93 -10.75 -13.27
N GLY A 332 7.21 -11.12 -14.33
CA GLY A 332 5.97 -11.91 -14.23
C GLY A 332 6.15 -13.31 -13.67
N GLN A 333 7.34 -13.91 -13.85
CA GLN A 333 7.65 -15.22 -13.29
C GLN A 333 7.72 -15.15 -11.76
N ARG A 334 8.53 -14.23 -11.21
CA ARG A 334 8.62 -14.09 -9.75
C ARG A 334 7.33 -13.53 -9.16
N ALA A 335 6.66 -12.59 -9.84
CA ALA A 335 5.37 -12.07 -9.37
C ALA A 335 4.32 -13.20 -9.20
N GLY A 336 4.19 -14.10 -10.17
CA GLY A 336 3.29 -15.26 -10.08
C GLY A 336 3.69 -16.23 -8.97
N GLN A 337 4.97 -16.59 -8.88
CA GLN A 337 5.48 -17.45 -7.81
C GLN A 337 5.15 -16.89 -6.42
N LEU A 338 5.38 -15.59 -6.21
CA LEU A 338 5.11 -14.94 -4.93
C LEU A 338 3.60 -14.84 -4.65
N PHE A 339 2.77 -14.57 -5.66
CA PHE A 339 1.31 -14.63 -5.53
C PHE A 339 0.84 -16.01 -5.07
N ASP A 340 1.43 -17.08 -5.64
CA ASP A 340 1.13 -18.46 -5.25
C ASP A 340 1.54 -18.77 -3.82
N LEU A 341 2.67 -18.23 -3.34
CA LEU A 341 3.07 -18.36 -1.94
C LEU A 341 2.07 -17.66 -0.99
N LEU A 342 1.54 -16.51 -1.39
CA LEU A 342 0.58 -15.74 -0.59
C LEU A 342 -0.86 -16.30 -0.64
N ASN A 343 -1.20 -17.10 -1.64
CA ASN A 343 -2.56 -17.60 -1.84
C ASN A 343 -2.97 -18.60 -0.74
N PRO A 344 -4.04 -18.33 0.05
CA PRO A 344 -4.45 -19.16 1.17
C PRO A 344 -4.93 -20.54 0.75
N ILE A 345 -5.43 -20.70 -0.48
CA ILE A 345 -5.82 -22.00 -1.03
C ILE A 345 -4.58 -22.89 -1.10
N TYR A 346 -3.49 -22.38 -1.69
CA TYR A 346 -2.24 -23.15 -1.84
C TYR A 346 -1.45 -23.32 -0.53
N GLN A 347 -1.78 -22.52 0.50
CA GLN A 347 -1.30 -22.75 1.87
C GLN A 347 -1.95 -23.96 2.55
N ALA A 348 -3.06 -24.48 2.03
CA ALA A 348 -3.86 -25.52 2.68
C ALA A 348 -4.54 -26.51 1.71
N ASP A 349 -4.09 -26.59 0.45
CA ASP A 349 -4.61 -27.48 -0.62
C ASP A 349 -4.39 -28.99 -0.39
N THR A 350 -3.66 -29.35 0.66
CA THR A 350 -3.43 -30.73 1.10
C THR A 350 -3.60 -30.83 2.61
N PHE A 351 -3.94 -32.02 3.11
CA PHE A 351 -4.12 -32.25 4.54
C PHE A 351 -2.89 -31.87 5.37
N ASN A 352 -1.68 -32.20 4.89
CA ASN A 352 -0.44 -31.86 5.59
C ASN A 352 -0.23 -30.35 5.66
N LYS A 353 -0.43 -29.62 4.55
CA LYS A 353 -0.31 -28.16 4.54
C LYS A 353 -1.37 -27.50 5.46
N ALA A 354 -2.62 -27.94 5.38
CA ALA A 354 -3.70 -27.44 6.23
C ALA A 354 -3.43 -27.69 7.73
N SER A 355 -2.88 -28.86 8.08
CA SER A 355 -2.53 -29.22 9.47
C SER A 355 -1.43 -28.35 10.08
N VAL A 356 -0.57 -27.78 9.23
CA VAL A 356 0.47 -26.82 9.64
C VAL A 356 -0.09 -25.39 9.69
N TYR A 357 -0.79 -24.96 8.62
CA TYR A 357 -1.36 -23.61 8.46
C TYR A 357 -2.42 -23.28 9.52
N ARG A 358 -3.33 -24.21 9.83
CA ARG A 358 -4.31 -24.16 10.93
C ARG A 358 -5.30 -22.99 10.96
N VAL A 359 -5.38 -22.21 9.89
CA VAL A 359 -6.40 -21.16 9.73
C VAL A 359 -7.17 -21.36 8.44
N GLU A 360 -8.20 -20.54 8.21
CA GLU A 360 -9.15 -20.69 7.12
C GLU A 360 -8.47 -20.63 5.73
N PRO A 361 -8.71 -21.59 4.84
CA PRO A 361 -8.04 -21.67 3.53
C PRO A 361 -8.65 -20.77 2.45
N TYR A 362 -9.71 -20.03 2.78
CA TYR A 362 -10.51 -19.23 1.83
C TYR A 362 -10.45 -17.72 2.11
N VAL A 363 -9.72 -17.29 3.14
CA VAL A 363 -9.46 -15.89 3.45
C VAL A 363 -7.96 -15.65 3.64
N ILE A 364 -7.54 -14.42 3.36
CA ILE A 364 -6.17 -13.99 3.58
C ILE A 364 -5.92 -13.87 5.10
N CYS A 365 -4.81 -14.44 5.55
CA CYS A 365 -4.28 -14.27 6.90
C CYS A 365 -3.36 -13.05 6.95
N ALA A 366 -3.42 -12.27 8.03
CA ALA A 366 -2.58 -11.10 8.22
C ALA A 366 -1.12 -11.47 8.36
N ASP A 367 -0.83 -12.57 9.06
CA ASP A 367 0.52 -12.97 9.39
C ASP A 367 0.74 -14.48 9.37
N ILE A 368 1.96 -14.92 9.04
CA ILE A 368 2.36 -16.33 9.07
C ILE A 368 3.71 -16.45 9.79
N TYR A 369 3.81 -17.38 10.72
CA TYR A 369 4.97 -17.51 11.59
C TYR A 369 6.17 -18.14 10.88
N SER A 370 7.37 -17.69 11.23
CA SER A 370 8.62 -18.02 10.54
C SER A 370 9.66 -18.77 11.38
N GLN A 371 9.35 -19.09 12.64
CA GLN A 371 10.28 -19.74 13.56
C GLN A 371 9.71 -21.05 14.11
N ASP A 372 10.61 -21.99 14.40
CA ASP A 372 10.27 -23.27 15.03
C ASP A 372 9.61 -23.07 16.41
N PRO A 373 8.66 -23.92 16.80
CA PRO A 373 8.10 -25.07 16.07
C PRO A 373 6.87 -24.70 15.21
N PHE A 374 6.65 -23.41 14.93
CA PHE A 374 5.42 -22.91 14.32
C PHE A 374 5.58 -22.39 12.89
N ILE A 375 6.68 -22.72 12.21
CA ILE A 375 6.90 -22.40 10.81
C ILE A 375 5.63 -22.71 10.01
N ARG A 376 5.15 -21.73 9.23
CA ARG A 376 3.94 -21.78 8.40
C ARG A 376 2.59 -21.73 9.12
N ARG A 377 2.56 -21.62 10.44
CA ARG A 377 1.30 -21.41 11.15
C ARG A 377 0.73 -20.04 10.80
N GLY A 378 -0.52 -20.02 10.33
CA GLY A 378 -1.25 -18.76 10.16
C GLY A 378 -1.57 -18.14 11.52
N GLY A 379 -1.43 -16.83 11.60
CA GLY A 379 -1.86 -16.00 12.72
C GLY A 379 -3.33 -15.62 12.57
N TRP A 380 -3.63 -14.32 12.50
CA TRP A 380 -5.03 -13.90 12.46
C TRP A 380 -5.62 -13.78 11.05
N THR A 381 -6.84 -14.27 10.86
CA THR A 381 -7.57 -14.20 9.58
C THR A 381 -8.66 -13.15 9.60
N TRP A 382 -9.27 -12.93 8.43
CA TRP A 382 -10.37 -11.99 8.19
C TRP A 382 -10.01 -10.52 8.32
N TYR A 383 -9.73 -10.02 9.52
CA TYR A 383 -9.53 -8.60 9.80
C TYR A 383 -8.10 -8.16 9.43
N THR A 384 -7.86 -8.02 8.13
CA THR A 384 -6.60 -7.54 7.59
C THR A 384 -6.76 -6.81 6.25
N GLY A 385 -6.05 -5.70 6.09
CA GLY A 385 -5.93 -4.97 4.83
C GLY A 385 -5.21 -5.77 3.73
N SER A 386 -4.54 -6.86 4.08
CA SER A 386 -3.92 -7.79 3.13
C SER A 386 -4.93 -8.32 2.10
N SER A 387 -6.21 -8.43 2.46
CA SER A 387 -7.26 -8.87 1.55
C SER A 387 -7.47 -7.92 0.36
N GLY A 388 -7.48 -6.61 0.63
CA GLY A 388 -7.61 -5.57 -0.39
C GLY A 388 -6.35 -5.49 -1.25
N TRP A 389 -5.17 -5.46 -0.62
CA TRP A 389 -3.91 -5.42 -1.34
C TRP A 389 -3.68 -6.66 -2.21
N MET A 390 -4.03 -7.85 -1.74
CA MET A 390 -3.87 -9.08 -2.54
C MET A 390 -4.80 -9.09 -3.76
N TYR A 391 -6.02 -8.54 -3.62
CA TYR A 391 -6.90 -8.36 -4.77
C TYR A 391 -6.30 -7.39 -5.79
N ARG A 392 -5.77 -6.26 -5.33
CA ARG A 392 -5.12 -5.26 -6.20
C ARG A 392 -3.86 -5.81 -6.85
N LEU A 393 -3.04 -6.58 -6.14
CA LEU A 393 -1.89 -7.29 -6.72
C LEU A 393 -2.36 -8.18 -7.89
N GLY A 394 -3.40 -8.98 -7.68
CA GLY A 394 -3.96 -9.83 -8.72
C GLY A 394 -4.46 -9.02 -9.92
N MET A 395 -5.39 -8.09 -9.69
CA MET A 395 -6.04 -7.33 -10.77
C MET A 395 -5.13 -6.30 -11.43
N GLU A 396 -4.51 -5.41 -10.64
CA GLU A 396 -3.74 -4.27 -11.14
C GLU A 396 -2.27 -4.64 -11.40
N GLY A 397 -1.67 -5.45 -10.53
CA GLY A 397 -0.25 -5.81 -10.61
C GLY A 397 0.04 -6.90 -11.64
N ILE A 398 -0.67 -8.02 -11.58
CA ILE A 398 -0.43 -9.22 -12.40
C ILE A 398 -1.26 -9.19 -13.67
N LEU A 399 -2.58 -9.08 -13.55
CA LEU A 399 -3.47 -9.03 -14.72
C LEU A 399 -3.40 -7.66 -15.44
N GLY A 400 -2.81 -6.65 -14.81
CA GLY A 400 -2.55 -5.35 -15.44
C GLY A 400 -3.80 -4.52 -15.71
N PHE A 401 -4.92 -4.81 -15.05
CA PHE A 401 -6.20 -4.14 -15.22
C PHE A 401 -6.22 -2.82 -14.44
N ARG A 402 -6.30 -1.68 -15.15
CA ARG A 402 -6.42 -0.35 -14.51
C ARG A 402 -7.41 0.54 -15.23
N LYS A 403 -8.48 0.94 -14.54
CA LYS A 403 -9.39 1.98 -15.02
C LYS A 403 -8.84 3.36 -14.69
N VAL A 404 -8.83 4.25 -15.68
CA VAL A 404 -8.39 5.65 -15.58
C VAL A 404 -9.45 6.53 -16.25
N GLY A 405 -10.23 7.26 -15.45
CA GLY A 405 -11.41 8.00 -15.92
C GLY A 405 -12.32 7.10 -16.77
N ASN A 406 -12.63 7.54 -17.99
CA ASN A 406 -13.45 6.79 -18.95
C ASN A 406 -12.63 5.89 -19.88
N THR A 407 -11.46 5.45 -19.44
CA THR A 407 -10.60 4.54 -20.20
C THR A 407 -10.14 3.37 -19.34
N LEU A 408 -9.83 2.26 -19.99
CA LEU A 408 -9.20 1.09 -19.40
C LEU A 408 -7.81 0.92 -20.00
N VAL A 409 -6.82 0.73 -19.13
CA VAL A 409 -5.45 0.40 -19.50
C VAL A 409 -5.19 -1.04 -19.11
N MET A 410 -4.65 -1.82 -20.06
CA MET A 410 -4.18 -3.19 -19.84
C MET A 410 -2.65 -3.22 -19.97
N ASP A 411 -1.95 -3.63 -18.92
CA ASP A 411 -0.49 -3.84 -18.91
C ASP A 411 -0.15 -5.10 -18.10
N PRO A 412 -0.49 -6.30 -18.63
CA PRO A 412 -0.33 -7.55 -17.87
C PRO A 412 1.15 -7.86 -17.58
N VAL A 413 1.41 -8.34 -16.37
CA VAL A 413 2.70 -8.86 -15.92
C VAL A 413 2.48 -10.27 -15.36
N ILE A 414 2.41 -11.24 -16.25
CA ILE A 414 1.98 -12.60 -15.97
C ILE A 414 3.13 -13.60 -16.07
N PRO A 415 3.01 -14.79 -15.47
CA PRO A 415 3.95 -15.87 -15.70
C PRO A 415 4.05 -16.19 -17.21
N PRO A 416 5.26 -16.29 -17.78
CA PRO A 416 5.47 -16.59 -19.19
C PRO A 416 4.69 -17.81 -19.70
N GLU A 417 4.48 -18.81 -18.86
CA GLU A 417 3.77 -20.05 -19.19
C GLU A 417 2.26 -19.88 -19.43
N TRP A 418 1.67 -18.72 -19.12
CA TRP A 418 0.26 -18.46 -19.40
C TRP A 418 0.05 -18.12 -20.88
N ASP A 419 -0.80 -18.88 -21.56
CA ASP A 419 -1.25 -18.60 -22.94
C ASP A 419 -2.08 -17.32 -23.04
N GLY A 420 -2.69 -16.88 -21.93
CA GLY A 420 -3.65 -15.80 -21.90
C GLY A 420 -4.63 -15.93 -20.73
N PHE A 421 -5.57 -15.00 -20.66
CA PHE A 421 -6.67 -15.02 -19.69
C PHE A 421 -7.83 -14.14 -20.15
N GLU A 422 -8.97 -14.25 -19.49
CA GLU A 422 -10.17 -13.46 -19.80
C GLU A 422 -10.63 -12.66 -18.56
N ILE A 423 -11.08 -11.43 -18.79
CA ILE A 423 -11.75 -10.59 -17.79
C ILE A 423 -13.12 -10.19 -18.34
N LYS A 424 -14.16 -10.43 -17.53
CA LYS A 424 -15.48 -9.85 -17.75
C LYS A 424 -15.63 -8.63 -16.87
N TYR A 425 -15.64 -7.45 -17.48
CA TYR A 425 -15.71 -6.18 -16.76
C TYR A 425 -17.01 -5.46 -17.08
N LYS A 426 -17.73 -5.03 -16.05
CA LYS A 426 -18.96 -4.26 -16.20
C LYS A 426 -18.67 -2.79 -15.91
N TYR A 427 -18.84 -1.94 -16.92
CA TYR A 427 -18.74 -0.49 -16.80
C TYR A 427 -20.14 0.11 -16.92
N GLY A 428 -20.69 0.61 -15.81
CA GLY A 428 -22.10 1.03 -15.75
C GLY A 428 -23.03 -0.15 -16.05
N LYS A 429 -23.77 -0.08 -17.16
CA LYS A 429 -24.63 -1.15 -17.68
C LYS A 429 -23.95 -2.00 -18.76
N THR A 430 -22.81 -1.53 -19.29
CA THR A 430 -22.12 -2.09 -20.46
C THR A 430 -21.14 -3.19 -20.05
N LEU A 431 -21.07 -4.26 -20.84
CA LEU A 431 -20.19 -5.41 -20.57
C LEU A 431 -19.01 -5.41 -21.54
N TYR A 432 -17.80 -5.44 -20.99
CA TYR A 432 -16.55 -5.63 -21.73
C TYR A 432 -16.06 -7.06 -21.52
N LEU A 433 -15.93 -7.81 -22.61
CA LEU A 433 -15.29 -9.12 -22.66
C LEU A 433 -13.84 -8.93 -23.13
N ILE A 434 -12.92 -8.96 -22.17
CA ILE A 434 -11.51 -8.66 -22.42
C ILE A 434 -10.74 -9.98 -22.49
N GLN A 435 -10.25 -10.32 -23.67
CA GLN A 435 -9.40 -11.47 -23.91
C GLN A 435 -7.95 -11.04 -24.05
N ILE A 436 -7.08 -11.55 -23.18
CA ILE A 436 -5.63 -11.37 -23.24
C ILE A 436 -5.02 -12.62 -23.85
N ASN A 437 -4.23 -12.48 -24.91
CA ASN A 437 -3.52 -13.56 -25.58
C ASN A 437 -2.01 -13.33 -25.48
N ASN A 438 -1.24 -14.36 -25.12
CA ASN A 438 0.22 -14.32 -24.97
C ASN A 438 0.93 -15.37 -25.84
N PRO A 439 0.82 -15.27 -27.18
CA PRO A 439 1.32 -16.30 -28.10
C PRO A 439 2.85 -16.44 -28.11
N THR A 440 3.57 -15.45 -27.57
CA THR A 440 5.03 -15.44 -27.50
C THR A 440 5.57 -15.73 -26.10
N HIS A 441 4.69 -16.06 -25.14
CA HIS A 441 5.06 -16.40 -23.77
C HIS A 441 5.98 -15.35 -23.13
N VAL A 442 5.67 -14.06 -23.31
CA VAL A 442 6.40 -12.98 -22.65
C VAL A 442 5.84 -12.73 -21.25
N ALA A 443 6.69 -12.27 -20.32
CA ALA A 443 6.25 -11.91 -18.97
C ALA A 443 5.47 -10.59 -18.91
N ARG A 444 5.74 -9.67 -19.86
CA ARG A 444 5.11 -8.35 -19.95
C ARG A 444 5.26 -7.81 -21.36
N GLY A 445 4.28 -7.02 -21.79
CA GLY A 445 4.34 -6.23 -23.01
C GLY A 445 3.09 -6.42 -23.86
N VAL A 446 2.35 -5.34 -24.09
CA VAL A 446 1.23 -5.32 -25.02
C VAL A 446 1.73 -4.86 -26.39
N GLN A 447 1.40 -5.63 -27.43
CA GLN A 447 1.76 -5.34 -28.82
C GLN A 447 0.61 -4.66 -29.56
N ARG A 448 -0.62 -5.14 -29.37
CA ARG A 448 -1.81 -4.65 -30.08
C ARG A 448 -3.05 -4.78 -29.20
N ILE A 449 -3.97 -3.84 -29.37
CA ILE A 449 -5.32 -3.91 -28.81
C ILE A 449 -6.33 -3.73 -29.95
N GLU A 450 -7.40 -4.53 -29.92
CA GLU A 450 -8.57 -4.40 -30.78
C GLU A 450 -9.81 -4.22 -29.91
N LEU A 451 -10.72 -3.34 -30.34
CA LEU A 451 -12.06 -3.13 -29.77
C LEU A 451 -13.08 -3.39 -30.88
N ASP A 452 -13.96 -4.36 -30.66
CA ASP A 452 -14.99 -4.80 -31.62
C ASP A 452 -14.43 -5.09 -33.02
N GLY A 453 -13.25 -5.75 -33.05
CA GLY A 453 -12.53 -6.13 -34.27
C GLY A 453 -11.78 -5.00 -34.97
N GLN A 454 -11.81 -3.77 -34.42
CA GLN A 454 -11.05 -2.63 -34.94
C GLN A 454 -9.77 -2.42 -34.11
N PRO A 455 -8.59 -2.30 -34.74
CA PRO A 455 -7.36 -1.96 -34.02
C PRO A 455 -7.47 -0.55 -33.41
N LEU A 456 -6.94 -0.39 -32.19
CA LEU A 456 -6.81 0.91 -31.54
C LEU A 456 -5.43 1.52 -31.79
N ASP A 457 -5.40 2.83 -32.06
CA ASP A 457 -4.19 3.64 -32.11
C ASP A 457 -3.72 3.97 -30.68
N GLY A 458 -3.12 2.98 -30.02
CA GLY A 458 -2.59 3.11 -28.65
C GLY A 458 -3.00 1.96 -27.74
N PHE A 459 -2.78 2.15 -26.43
CA PHE A 459 -3.00 1.13 -25.40
C PHE A 459 -4.11 1.48 -24.40
N SER A 460 -4.89 2.52 -24.69
CA SER A 460 -6.03 2.94 -23.88
C SER A 460 -7.33 2.50 -24.55
N ILE A 461 -8.12 1.70 -23.87
CA ILE A 461 -9.42 1.22 -24.34
C ILE A 461 -10.48 2.22 -23.86
N PRO A 462 -11.20 2.90 -24.77
CA PRO A 462 -12.28 3.80 -24.36
C PRO A 462 -13.43 3.00 -23.74
N LEU A 463 -13.97 3.51 -22.63
CA LEU A 463 -15.14 2.95 -21.96
C LEU A 463 -16.36 3.83 -22.23
N THR A 464 -17.44 3.21 -22.71
CA THR A 464 -18.74 3.82 -22.98
C THR A 464 -19.81 3.07 -22.20
N ASP A 465 -20.82 3.78 -21.69
CA ASP A 465 -21.97 3.16 -21.04
C ASP A 465 -23.21 3.16 -21.95
N ASP A 466 -23.17 2.41 -23.05
CA ASP A 466 -24.25 2.32 -24.04
C ASP A 466 -25.20 1.12 -23.83
N GLY A 467 -24.86 0.24 -22.88
CA GLY A 467 -25.63 -0.96 -22.51
C GLY A 467 -25.37 -2.17 -23.43
N LEU A 468 -24.38 -2.09 -24.32
CA LEU A 468 -24.02 -3.18 -25.22
C LEU A 468 -22.95 -4.12 -24.62
N GLU A 469 -22.60 -5.15 -25.38
CA GLU A 469 -21.44 -5.99 -25.12
C GLU A 469 -20.34 -5.59 -26.11
N HIS A 470 -19.16 -5.28 -25.59
CA HIS A 470 -17.95 -4.99 -26.37
C HIS A 470 -16.91 -6.08 -26.19
N GLN A 471 -16.24 -6.43 -27.28
CA GLN A 471 -15.12 -7.38 -27.27
C GLN A 471 -13.80 -6.63 -27.35
N VAL A 472 -12.91 -6.92 -26.41
CA VAL A 472 -11.55 -6.38 -26.38
C VAL A 472 -10.56 -7.52 -26.52
N ILE A 473 -9.70 -7.46 -27.52
CA ILE A 473 -8.62 -8.43 -27.70
C ILE A 473 -7.29 -7.71 -27.49
N VAL A 474 -6.52 -8.17 -26.51
CA VAL A 474 -5.17 -7.66 -26.20
C VAL A 474 -4.17 -8.76 -26.55
N SER A 475 -3.26 -8.46 -27.48
CA SER A 475 -2.18 -9.38 -27.85
C SER A 475 -0.89 -8.94 -27.19
N MET A 476 -0.31 -9.80 -26.37
CA MET A 476 0.99 -9.62 -25.76
C MET A 476 2.11 -10.02 -26.70
N GLY A 477 3.25 -9.35 -26.56
CA GLY A 477 4.45 -9.64 -27.34
C GLY A 477 5.61 -8.71 -27.01
N ASN A 478 6.78 -9.02 -27.58
CA ASN A 478 7.92 -8.12 -27.52
C ASN A 478 7.54 -6.79 -28.18
N ARG A 479 7.67 -5.68 -27.44
CA ARG A 479 7.44 -4.34 -28.01
C ARG A 479 8.36 -4.18 -29.21
N ILE A 480 7.77 -3.97 -30.39
CA ILE A 480 8.52 -3.58 -31.59
C ILE A 480 9.11 -2.21 -31.27
N ARG A 481 10.44 -2.10 -31.30
CA ARG A 481 11.15 -0.85 -31.05
C ARG A 481 10.88 0.17 -32.14
#